data_AF-A0A955SBY7-F1
#
_entry.id   AF-A0A955SBY7-F1
#
_cell.length_a   1.000
_cell.length_b   1.000
_cell.length_c   1.000
_cell.angle_alpha   90.00
_cell.angle_beta   90.00
_cell.angle_gamma   90.00
#
_symmetry.space_group_name_H-M   'P 1'
#
loop_
_entity.id
_entity.type
_entity.pdbx_description
1 polymer ?
#
loop_
_entity_poly.entity_id
_entity_poly.type
_entity_poly.pdbx_seq_one_letter_code
_entity_poly.pdbx_strand_id
1 'polypeptide(L)'
;MERTVQNLFDEAMTLSESDRADLAGALLNSLEPDWVDEIDSAWRKEIAERVRAYDAGEVEGIPWEAVRSRLHERLNERAKD
;
A
#
# COMPACT_ATOMS: atom_id res chain seq x y z
N MET A 1 8.46 -14.59 33.80
CA MET A 1 7.69 -15.51 32.94
C MET A 1 8.03 -15.16 31.51
N GLU A 2 8.46 -16.13 30.71
CA GLU A 2 8.56 -15.93 29.26
C GLU A 2 7.15 -15.72 28.71
N ARG A 3 6.95 -14.66 27.93
CA ARG A 3 5.70 -14.43 27.22
C ARG A 3 5.73 -15.28 25.96
N THR A 4 4.72 -16.13 25.78
CA THR A 4 4.56 -16.90 24.53
C THR A 4 3.71 -16.11 23.54
N VAL A 5 3.83 -16.42 22.24
CA VAL A 5 2.96 -15.86 21.20
C VAL A 5 1.49 -16.10 21.53
N GLN A 6 1.16 -17.29 22.05
CA GLN A 6 -0.21 -17.62 22.44
C GLN A 6 -0.70 -16.73 23.58
N ASN A 7 0.11 -16.47 24.61
CA ASN A 7 -0.30 -15.58 25.70
C ASN A 7 -0.55 -14.14 25.21
N LEU A 8 0.30 -13.62 24.32
CA LEU A 8 0.12 -12.29 23.73
C LEU A 8 -1.11 -12.23 22.82
N PHE A 9 -1.41 -13.30 22.09
CA PHE A 9 -2.62 -13.40 21.28
C PHE A 9 -3.87 -13.40 22.16
N ASP A 10 -3.89 -14.21 23.22
CA ASP A 10 -5.02 -14.28 24.16
C ASP A 10 -5.26 -12.93 24.84
N GLU A 11 -4.18 -12.23 25.23
CA GLU A 11 -4.26 -10.87 25.76
C GLU A 11 -4.83 -9.89 24.71
N ALA A 12 -4.35 -9.93 23.47
CA ALA A 12 -4.86 -9.09 22.39
C ALA A 12 -6.34 -9.34 22.08
N MET A 13 -6.85 -10.57 22.27
CA MET A 13 -8.27 -10.88 22.08
C MET A 13 -9.19 -10.22 23.11
N THR A 14 -8.65 -9.72 24.23
CA THR A 14 -9.43 -8.94 25.21
C THR A 14 -9.69 -7.50 24.78
N LEU A 15 -8.98 -7.03 23.75
CA LEU A 15 -9.11 -5.67 23.21
C LEU A 15 -10.35 -5.52 22.32
N SER A 16 -10.77 -4.26 22.11
CA SER A 16 -11.79 -3.94 21.11
C SER A 16 -11.31 -4.28 19.69
N GLU A 17 -12.24 -4.45 18.75
CA GLU A 17 -11.86 -4.74 17.36
C GLU A 17 -10.93 -3.68 16.75
N SER A 18 -11.19 -2.39 17.06
CA SER A 18 -10.35 -1.28 16.61
C SER A 18 -8.93 -1.38 17.16
N ASP A 19 -8.79 -1.58 18.47
CA ASP A 19 -7.47 -1.66 19.11
C ASP A 19 -6.68 -2.88 18.62
N ARG A 20 -7.37 -3.98 18.30
CA ARG A 20 -6.73 -5.15 17.67
C ARG A 20 -6.23 -4.84 16.27
N ALA A 21 -6.98 -4.08 15.48
CA ALA A 21 -6.56 -3.65 14.15
C ALA A 21 -5.33 -2.74 14.23
N ASP A 22 -5.31 -1.81 15.18
CA ASP A 22 -4.16 -0.92 15.42
C ASP A 22 -2.91 -1.72 15.86
N LEU A 23 -3.07 -2.68 16.77
CA LEU A 23 -1.98 -3.56 17.19
C LEU A 23 -1.45 -4.42 16.04
N ALA A 24 -2.33 -4.98 15.22
CA ALA A 24 -1.92 -5.73 14.03
C ALA A 24 -1.14 -4.85 13.05
N GLY A 25 -1.59 -3.61 12.82
CA GLY A 25 -0.88 -2.63 11.99
C GLY A 25 0.52 -2.31 12.54
N ALA A 26 0.64 -2.06 13.84
CA ALA A 26 1.93 -1.79 14.47
C ALA A 26 2.90 -2.99 14.37
N LEU A 27 2.40 -4.22 14.55
CA LEU A 27 3.19 -5.44 14.40
C LEU A 27 3.64 -5.63 12.95
N LEU A 28 2.75 -5.44 11.97
CA LEU A 28 3.10 -5.50 10.55
C LEU A 28 4.17 -4.47 10.20
N ASN A 29 4.00 -3.23 10.66
CA ASN A 29 4.98 -2.16 10.45
C ASN A 29 6.34 -2.47 11.11
N SER A 30 6.36 -3.18 12.23
CA SER A 30 7.62 -3.61 12.88
C SER A 30 8.37 -4.70 12.11
N LEU A 31 7.68 -5.39 11.20
CA LEU A 31 8.25 -6.41 10.32
C LEU A 31 8.65 -5.86 8.96
N GLU A 32 8.19 -4.65 8.61
CA GLU A 32 8.66 -3.99 7.40
C GLU A 32 10.17 -3.77 7.56
N PRO A 33 11.00 -4.34 6.67
CA PRO A 33 12.42 -4.00 6.69
C PRO A 33 12.54 -2.49 6.48
N ASP A 34 13.52 -1.85 7.11
CA ASP A 34 13.94 -0.50 6.72
C ASP A 34 14.14 -0.57 5.20
N TRP A 35 13.21 0.04 4.46
CA TRP A 35 13.13 -0.12 3.02
C TRP A 35 14.51 0.15 2.46
N VAL A 36 15.11 -0.89 1.88
CA VAL A 36 16.49 -0.86 1.41
C VAL A 36 16.60 0.37 0.51
N ASP A 37 17.46 1.34 0.85
CA ASP A 37 17.61 2.61 0.12
C ASP A 37 17.67 2.41 -1.41
N GLU A 38 18.10 1.24 -1.86
CA GLU A 38 18.11 0.77 -3.24
C GLU A 38 16.73 0.70 -3.91
N ILE A 39 15.68 0.21 -3.22
CA ILE A 39 14.31 0.16 -3.76
C ILE A 39 13.78 1.58 -3.95
N ASP A 40 13.89 2.41 -2.91
CA ASP A 40 13.48 3.81 -2.97
C ASP A 40 14.24 4.58 -4.05
N SER A 41 15.55 4.34 -4.18
CA SER A 41 16.40 4.90 -5.23
C SER A 41 15.96 4.44 -6.62
N ALA A 42 15.67 3.14 -6.79
CA ALA A 42 15.18 2.58 -8.05
C ALA A 42 13.82 3.19 -8.46
N TRP A 43 12.90 3.37 -7.51
CA TRP A 43 11.61 4.03 -7.77
C TRP A 43 11.77 5.50 -8.14
N ARG A 44 12.63 6.24 -7.43
CA ARG A 44 12.93 7.65 -7.76
C ARG A 44 13.52 7.78 -9.16
N LYS A 45 14.43 6.87 -9.53
CA LYS A 45 15.03 6.83 -10.86
C LYS A 45 13.98 6.55 -11.94
N GLU A 46 13.14 5.54 -11.75
CA GLU A 46 12.07 5.17 -12.70
C GLU A 46 11.08 6.32 -12.89
N ILE A 47 10.65 6.99 -11.82
CA ILE A 47 9.75 8.15 -11.90
C ILE A 47 10.41 9.26 -12.73
N ALA A 48 11.67 9.59 -12.46
CA ALA A 48 12.40 10.62 -13.20
C ALA A 48 12.61 10.26 -14.67
N GLU A 49 12.78 8.98 -15.00
CA GLU A 49 12.85 8.48 -16.38
C GLU A 49 11.50 8.61 -17.09
N ARG A 50 10.40 8.21 -16.44
CA ARG A 50 9.05 8.31 -17.02
C ARG A 50 8.60 9.75 -17.27
N VAL A 51 8.89 10.65 -16.34
CA VAL A 51 8.57 12.08 -16.51
C VAL A 51 9.34 12.65 -17.70
N ARG A 52 10.64 12.36 -17.80
CA ARG A 52 11.44 12.82 -18.95
C ARG A 52 10.94 12.28 -20.28
N ALA A 53 10.60 10.99 -20.35
CA ALA A 53 10.06 10.38 -21.56
C ALA A 53 8.71 11.01 -21.96
N TYR A 54 7.86 11.32 -20.98
CA TYR A 54 6.59 12.03 -21.21
C TYR A 54 6.83 13.46 -21.72
N ASP A 55 7.69 14.24 -21.05
CA ASP A 55 8.01 15.62 -21.44
C ASP A 55 8.68 15.69 -22.83
N ALA A 56 9.46 14.66 -23.20
CA ALA A 56 10.07 14.50 -24.52
C ALA A 56 9.07 14.06 -25.61
N GLY A 57 7.84 13.70 -25.25
CA GLY A 57 6.83 13.19 -26.17
C GLY A 57 7.06 11.74 -26.62
N GLU A 58 7.93 11.00 -25.94
CA GLU A 58 8.19 9.58 -26.21
C GLU A 58 7.07 8.68 -25.69
N VAL A 59 6.27 9.19 -24.76
CA VAL A 59 5.12 8.50 -24.17
C VAL A 59 3.89 9.39 -24.25
N GLU A 60 2.79 8.86 -24.80
CA GLU A 60 1.49 9.54 -24.81
C GLU A 60 0.73 9.28 -23.50
N GLY A 61 0.28 10.35 -22.86
CA GLY A 61 -0.55 10.27 -21.67
C GLY A 61 -2.00 9.95 -22.00
N ILE A 62 -2.73 9.37 -21.05
CA ILE A 62 -4.18 9.21 -21.15
C ILE A 62 -4.83 10.38 -20.42
N PRO A 63 -5.86 11.04 -21.00
CA PRO A 63 -6.60 12.09 -20.33
C PRO A 63 -7.15 11.62 -18.97
N TRP A 64 -7.05 12.48 -17.97
CA TRP A 64 -7.46 12.15 -16.60
C TRP A 64 -8.93 11.70 -16.52
N GLU A 65 -9.81 12.35 -17.29
CA GLU A 65 -11.23 12.04 -17.36
C GLU A 65 -11.47 10.59 -17.81
N ALA A 66 -10.68 10.09 -18.76
CA ALA A 66 -10.78 8.72 -19.24
C ALA A 66 -10.31 7.71 -18.18
N VAL A 67 -9.22 8.02 -17.47
CA VAL A 67 -8.74 7.18 -16.36
C VAL A 67 -9.78 7.15 -15.23
N ARG A 68 -10.32 8.31 -14.87
CA ARG A 68 -11.34 8.46 -13.83
C ARG A 68 -12.61 7.69 -14.17
N SER A 69 -13.13 7.79 -15.40
CA SER A 69 -14.33 7.05 -15.81
C SER A 69 -14.14 5.54 -15.69
N ARG A 70 -13.02 5.00 -16.19
CA ARG A 70 -12.70 3.56 -16.07
C ARG A 70 -12.60 3.10 -14.62
N LEU A 71 -12.07 3.93 -13.73
CA LEU A 71 -12.03 3.62 -12.30
C LEU A 71 -13.45 3.50 -11.70
N HIS A 72 -14.34 4.43 -12.03
CA HIS A 72 -15.72 4.40 -11.52
C HIS A 72 -16.50 3.19 -12.07
N GLU A 73 -16.32 2.86 -13.34
CA GLU A 73 -16.90 1.65 -13.96
C GLU A 73 -16.48 0.39 -13.19
N ARG A 74 -15.17 0.20 -12.96
CA ARG A 74 -14.65 -0.97 -12.23
C ARG A 74 -15.15 -1.05 -10.78
N LEU A 75 -15.30 0.08 -10.10
CA LEU A 75 -15.84 0.12 -8.74
C LEU A 75 -17.32 -0.25 -8.73
N ASN A 76 -18.09 0.22 -9.71
CA ASN A 76 -19.50 -0.11 -9.86
C ASN A 76 -19.74 -1.58 -10.25
N GLU A 77 -18.84 -2.20 -11.01
CA GLU A 77 -18.88 -3.63 -11.32
C GLU A 77 -18.66 -4.48 -10.07
N ARG A 78 -17.62 -4.19 -9.28
CA ARG A 78 -17.33 -4.90 -8.02
C ARG A 78 -18.42 -4.77 -6.97
N ALA A 79 -19.23 -3.72 -7.02
CA ALA A 79 -20.35 -3.52 -6.09
C ALA A 79 -21.61 -4.32 -6.48
N LYS A 80 -21.63 -4.94 -7.66
CA LYS A 80 -22.74 -5.79 -8.14
C LYS A 80 -22.51 -7.28 -7.90
N ASP A 81 -21.27 -7.67 -7.61
CA ASP A 81 -20.87 -9.02 -7.18
C ASP A 81 -21.09 -9.22 -5.68
#